data_AF-A0A929NFK7-F1
#
_entry.id   AF-A0A929NFK7-F1
#
_cell.length_a   1.000
_cell.length_b   1.000
_cell.length_c   1.000
_cell.angle_alpha   90.00
_cell.angle_beta   90.00
_cell.angle_gamma   90.00
#
_symmetry.space_group_name_H-M   'P 1'
#
loop_
_entity.id
_entity.type
_entity.pdbx_description
1 polymer ?
#
loop_
_entity_poly.entity_id
_entity_poly.type
_entity_poly.pdbx_seq_one_letter_code
_entity_poly.pdbx_strand_id
1 'polypeptide(L)' 'MQRQQDVIVGLDIGTTKICSVVGEVSGSDINIIGIGTHPSIGLRKGV' A
#
# COMPACT_ATOMS: atom_id res chain seq x y z
N MET A 1 4.81 -27.35 -3.60
CA MET A 1 5.42 -26.12 -3.06
C MET A 1 4.62 -24.94 -3.57
N GLN A 2 3.90 -24.23 -2.70
CA GLN A 2 3.27 -22.96 -3.09
C GLN A 2 4.41 -21.98 -3.41
N ARG A 3 4.42 -21.40 -4.61
CA ARG A 3 5.33 -20.30 -4.89
C ARG A 3 4.97 -19.18 -3.92
N GLN A 4 5.96 -18.63 -3.22
CA GLN A 4 5.78 -17.32 -2.60
C GLN A 4 5.40 -16.37 -3.73
N GLN A 5 4.19 -15.81 -3.66
CA GLN A 5 3.78 -14.79 -4.60
C GLN A 5 4.53 -13.51 -4.23
N ASP A 6 5.04 -12.81 -5.23
CA ASP A 6 5.73 -11.55 -5.01
C ASP A 6 4.70 -10.51 -4.55
N VAL A 7 4.83 -10.06 -3.31
CA VAL A 7 3.95 -9.04 -2.72
C VAL A 7 4.62 -7.67 -2.85
N ILE A 8 3.88 -6.71 -3.37
CA ILE A 8 4.26 -5.30 -3.42
C ILE A 8 3.32 -4.48 -2.53
N VAL A 9 3.86 -3.40 -1.95
CA VAL A 9 3.08 -2.47 -1.14
C VAL A 9 3.30 -1.05 -1.64
N GLY A 10 2.23 -0.40 -2.08
CA GLY A 10 2.19 1.03 -2.31
C GLY A 10 1.87 1.75 -1.00
N LEU A 11 2.65 2.78 -0.68
CA LEU A 11 2.44 3.65 0.49
C LEU A 11 2.24 5.08 0.03
N ASP A 12 1.13 5.68 0.44
CA ASP A 12 0.82 7.10 0.23
C ASP A 12 0.70 7.79 1.59
N ILE A 13 1.53 8.81 1.81
CA ILE A 13 1.60 9.53 3.08
C ILE A 13 1.04 10.93 2.86
N GLY A 14 -0.27 11.07 3.04
CA GLY A 14 -0.97 12.35 3.01
C GLY A 14 -0.91 13.08 4.35
N THR A 15 -1.10 14.41 4.30
CA THR A 15 -1.30 15.25 5.50
C THR A 15 -2.58 14.92 6.25
N THR A 16 -3.58 14.36 5.56
CA THR A 16 -4.86 13.97 6.16
C THR A 16 -4.85 12.51 6.61
N LYS A 17 -4.32 11.62 5.77
CA LYS A 17 -4.33 10.17 6.01
C LYS A 17 -3.12 9.51 5.36
N ILE A 18 -2.68 8.43 5.98
CA ILE A 18 -1.71 7.49 5.43
C ILE A 18 -2.52 6.34 4.82
N CYS A 19 -2.21 5.96 3.59
CA CYS A 19 -2.85 4.85 2.89
C CYS A 19 -1.81 3.82 2.47
N SER A 20 -2.14 2.54 2.61
CA SER A 20 -1.37 1.44 2.03
C SER A 20 -2.25 0.62 1.09
N VAL A 21 -1.66 0.14 0.01
CA VAL A 21 -2.28 -0.79 -0.93
C VAL A 21 -1.34 -1.96 -1.11
N VAL A 22 -1.82 -3.17 -0.87
CA VAL A 22 -1.06 -4.41 -0.96
C VAL A 22 -1.53 -5.16 -2.22
N GLY A 23 -0.58 -5.52 -3.07
CA GLY A 23 -0.84 -6.26 -4.29
C GLY A 23 0.04 -7.50 -4.42
N GLU A 24 -0.51 -8.57 -4.95
CA GLU A 24 0.23 -9.73 -5.43
C GLU A 24 0.52 -9.57 -6.92
N VAL A 25 1.77 -9.78 -7.32
CA VAL A 25 2.20 -9.71 -8.72
C VAL A 25 1.95 -11.06 -9.39
N SER A 26 1.22 -11.04 -10.50
CA SER A 26 0.95 -12.20 -11.33
C SER A 26 1.31 -11.86 -12.78
N GLY A 27 2.58 -12.12 -13.15
CA GLY A 27 3.08 -11.75 -14.48
C GLY A 27 3.13 -10.23 -14.66
N SER A 28 2.36 -9.71 -15.62
CA SER A 28 2.21 -8.27 -15.87
C SER A 28 1.09 -7.62 -15.05
N ASP A 29 0.30 -8.41 -14.34
CA ASP A 29 -0.87 -7.94 -13.60
C ASP A 29 -0.54 -7.80 -12.11
N ILE A 30 -1.24 -6.88 -11.46
CA ILE A 30 -1.21 -6.71 -10.00
C ILE A 30 -2.63 -6.95 -9.49
N ASN A 31 -2.78 -7.96 -8.64
CA ASN A 31 -4.03 -8.24 -7.94
C ASN A 31 -4.04 -7.53 -6.59
N ILE A 32 -5.00 -6.64 -6.34
CA ILE A 32 -5.11 -5.94 -5.04
C ILE A 32 -5.72 -6.87 -4.02
N ILE A 33 -4.94 -7.22 -2.99
CA ILE A 33 -5.35 -8.15 -1.93
C ILE A 33 -5.62 -7.44 -0.59
N GLY A 34 -5.25 -6.17 -0.46
CA GLY A 34 -5.51 -5.41 0.75
C GLY A 34 -5.36 -3.90 0.57
N ILE A 35 -6.16 -3.14 1.31
CA ILE A 35 -6.08 -1.68 1.39
C ILE A 35 -6.18 -1.30 2.88
N GLY A 36 -5.28 -0.45 3.33
CA GLY A 36 -5.25 0.08 4.69
C GLY A 36 -5.28 1.61 4.68
N THR A 37 -5.95 2.21 5.66
CA THR A 37 -5.85 3.65 5.89
C THR A 37 -5.76 3.95 7.38
N HIS A 38 -5.05 5.02 7.71
CA HIS A 38 -4.95 5.54 9.07
C HIS A 38 -4.94 7.07 9.05
N PRO A 39 -5.59 7.75 10.01
CA PRO A 39 -5.46 9.20 10.16
C PRO A 39 -3.99 9.60 10.28
N SER A 40 -3.58 10.65 9.57
CA SER A 40 -2.21 11.15 9.68
C SER A 40 -2.08 11.99 10.94
N ILE A 41 -1.06 11.70 11.76
CA ILE A 41 -0.79 12.43 12.99
C ILE A 41 0.55 13.15 12.83
N GLY A 42 0.49 14.47 12.66
CA GLY A 42 1.66 15.33 12.72
C GLY A 42 2.20 15.84 11.37
N LEU A 43 1.79 15.27 10.23
CA LEU A 43 2.22 15.74 8.92
C LEU A 43 1.46 17.02 8.54
N ARG A 44 2.15 18.16 8.40
CA ARG A 44 1.52 19.47 8.13
C ARG A 44 2.18 20.13 6.93
N LYS A 45 1.40 20.56 5.94
CA LYS A 45 1.91 21.21 4.71
C LYS A 45 2.99 20.40 3.95
N GLY A 46 3.00 19.07 4.06
CA GLY A 46 3.94 18.20 3.35
C GLY A 46 5.34 18.12 3.96
N VAL A 47 5.50 18.54 5.22
CA VAL A 47 6.68 18.25 6.06
C VAL A 47 6.32 17.28 7.18
#